data_AF-A0A2N3CQH4-F1
#
_entry.id   AF-A0A2N3CQH4-F1
#
_cell.length_a   1.000
_cell.length_b   1.000
_cell.length_c   1.000
_cell.angle_alpha   90.00
_cell.angle_beta   90.00
_cell.angle_gamma   90.00
#
_symmetry.space_group_name_H-M   'P 1'
#
loop_
_entity.id
_entity.type
_entity.pdbx_description
1 polymer ?
#
loop_
_entity_poly.entity_id
_entity_poly.type
_entity_poly.pdbx_seq_one_letter_code
_entity_poly.pdbx_strand_id
1 'polypeptide(L)'
;AMLALARDLVLCFDDLAAVCWAPSRSAIGRRFFESVISSWLDGGPFPALGLTAFAQSADGALHSVGLDFWIGQELRIEPPLSTDRVAATRLGIRLVNQFVLAGRLDSDERIIAPDGTRLVLRPSRDPALIIVRRE
;
A
#
# COMPACT_ATOMS: atom_id res chain seq x y z
N ALA A 1 -17.73 2.45 -3.25
CA ALA A 1 -18.71 2.11 -4.30
C ALA A 1 -18.14 1.17 -5.36
N MET A 2 -17.09 1.55 -6.11
CA MET A 2 -16.57 0.72 -7.22
C MET A 2 -16.03 -0.66 -6.80
N LEU A 3 -15.27 -0.76 -5.71
CA LEU A 3 -14.73 -2.05 -5.25
C LEU A 3 -15.81 -2.97 -4.64
N ALA A 4 -16.89 -2.42 -4.09
CA ALA A 4 -18.03 -3.20 -3.65
C ALA A 4 -18.75 -3.85 -4.85
N LEU A 5 -18.99 -3.07 -5.90
CA LEU A 5 -19.52 -3.61 -7.16
C LEU A 5 -18.61 -4.68 -7.75
N ALA A 6 -17.29 -4.44 -7.79
CA ALA A 6 -16.35 -5.43 -8.29
C ALA A 6 -16.38 -6.73 -7.47
N ARG A 7 -16.48 -6.64 -6.13
CA ARG A 7 -16.63 -7.81 -5.25
C ARG A 7 -17.89 -8.60 -5.59
N ASP A 8 -19.02 -7.92 -5.77
CA ASP A 8 -20.29 -8.58 -6.10
C ASP A 8 -20.24 -9.22 -7.50
N LEU A 9 -19.66 -8.54 -8.49
CA LEU A 9 -19.51 -9.07 -9.85
C LEU A 9 -18.66 -10.35 -9.91
N VAL A 10 -17.62 -10.43 -9.09
CA VAL A 10 -16.75 -11.61 -9.02
C VAL A 10 -17.53 -12.88 -8.63
N LEU A 11 -18.66 -12.75 -7.92
CA LEU A 11 -19.53 -13.87 -7.57
C LEU A 11 -20.36 -14.39 -8.76
N CYS A 12 -20.48 -13.62 -9.84
CA CYS A 12 -21.24 -14.00 -11.03
C CYS A 12 -20.41 -14.82 -12.04
N PHE A 13 -19.11 -14.99 -11.83
CA PHE A 13 -18.19 -15.63 -12.78
C PHE A 13 -17.34 -16.70 -12.08
N ASP A 14 -17.84 -17.95 -12.09
CA ASP A 14 -17.19 -19.07 -11.41
C ASP A 14 -15.76 -19.35 -11.92
N ASP A 15 -15.56 -19.19 -13.24
CA ASP A 15 -14.28 -19.42 -13.94
C ASP A 15 -13.35 -18.20 -13.93
N LEU A 16 -13.70 -17.12 -13.21
CA LEU A 16 -12.83 -15.95 -13.13
C LEU A 16 -11.51 -16.31 -12.45
N ALA A 17 -10.41 -16.21 -13.19
CA ALA A 17 -9.07 -16.48 -12.67
C ALA A 17 -8.57 -15.37 -11.72
N ALA A 18 -8.69 -14.10 -12.14
CA ALA A 18 -8.19 -12.96 -11.38
C ALA A 18 -8.91 -11.65 -11.72
N VAL A 19 -8.87 -10.71 -10.78
CA VAL A 19 -9.23 -9.30 -10.97
C VAL A 19 -7.96 -8.50 -11.22
N CYS A 20 -7.86 -7.86 -12.38
CA CYS A 20 -6.76 -6.96 -12.70
C CYS A 20 -7.00 -5.58 -12.09
N TRP A 21 -6.06 -5.11 -11.27
CA TRP A 21 -6.07 -3.77 -10.69
C TRP A 21 -4.92 -2.96 -11.28
N ALA A 22 -5.24 -2.14 -12.28
CA ALA A 22 -4.26 -1.39 -13.04
C ALA A 22 -3.39 -0.43 -12.20
N PRO A 23 -3.91 0.28 -11.18
CA PRO A 23 -3.09 1.21 -10.39
C PRO A 23 -1.87 0.55 -9.75
N SER A 24 -2.03 -0.64 -9.17
CA SER A 24 -0.91 -1.39 -8.56
C SER A 24 -0.23 -2.36 -9.53
N ARG A 25 -0.66 -2.40 -10.80
CA ARG A 25 -0.22 -3.37 -11.81
C ARG A 25 -0.33 -4.83 -11.34
N SER A 26 -1.38 -5.12 -10.57
CA SER A 26 -1.56 -6.43 -9.94
C SER A 26 -2.70 -7.22 -10.56
N ALA A 27 -2.59 -8.54 -10.53
CA ALA A 27 -3.68 -9.48 -10.78
C ALA A 27 -3.98 -10.23 -9.48
N ILE A 28 -5.22 -10.12 -9.00
CA ILE A 28 -5.65 -10.60 -7.68
C ILE A 28 -6.57 -11.80 -7.89
N GLY A 29 -6.18 -12.98 -7.38
CA GLY A 29 -7.00 -14.18 -7.54
C GLY A 29 -8.41 -14.01 -6.96
N ARG A 30 -9.42 -14.57 -7.64
CA ARG A 30 -10.85 -14.41 -7.31
C ARG A 30 -11.18 -14.53 -5.82
N ARG A 31 -10.85 -15.68 -5.20
CA ARG A 31 -11.18 -15.95 -3.79
C ARG A 31 -10.50 -14.99 -2.82
N PHE A 32 -9.25 -14.62 -3.13
CA PHE A 32 -8.51 -13.68 -2.30
C PHE A 32 -9.13 -12.29 -2.39
N PHE A 33 -9.41 -11.80 -3.61
CA PHE A 33 -10.09 -10.53 -3.84
C PHE A 33 -11.43 -10.44 -3.10
N GLU A 34 -12.30 -11.45 -3.27
CA GLU A 34 -13.59 -11.52 -2.59
C GLU A 34 -13.43 -11.40 -1.06
N SER A 35 -12.52 -12.19 -0.50
CA SER A 35 -12.26 -12.26 0.94
C SER A 35 -11.76 -10.92 1.49
N VAL A 36 -10.71 -10.35 0.90
CA VAL A 36 -10.09 -9.14 1.43
C VAL A 36 -10.95 -7.89 1.22
N ILE A 37 -11.69 -7.81 0.11
CA ILE A 37 -12.58 -6.67 -0.14
C ILE A 37 -13.81 -6.75 0.76
N SER A 38 -14.41 -7.93 0.96
CA SER A 38 -15.54 -8.08 1.88
C SER A 38 -15.13 -7.69 3.31
N SER A 39 -14.00 -8.20 3.80
CA SER A 39 -13.51 -7.85 5.14
C SER A 39 -13.27 -6.34 5.31
N TRP A 40 -12.76 -5.66 4.28
CA TRP A 40 -12.57 -4.21 4.33
C TRP A 40 -13.90 -3.44 4.31
N LEU A 41 -14.86 -3.86 3.50
CA LEU A 41 -16.20 -3.25 3.46
C LEU A 41 -16.96 -3.40 4.78
N ASP A 42 -16.67 -4.47 5.52
CA ASP A 42 -17.21 -4.71 6.87
C ASP A 42 -16.47 -3.91 7.98
N GLY A 43 -15.57 -2.99 7.60
CA GLY A 43 -14.82 -2.14 8.53
C GLY A 43 -13.45 -2.69 8.96
N GLY A 44 -12.98 -3.75 8.29
CA GLY A 44 -11.62 -4.28 8.46
C GLY A 44 -10.53 -3.34 7.90
N PRO A 45 -9.25 -3.76 7.96
CA PRO A 45 -8.14 -2.97 7.45
C PRO A 45 -8.17 -2.82 5.93
N PHE A 46 -7.55 -1.77 5.42
CA PHE A 46 -7.39 -1.59 3.98
C PHE A 46 -6.57 -2.75 3.40
N PRO A 47 -7.00 -3.38 2.28
CA PRO A 47 -6.34 -4.53 1.71
C PRO A 47 -5.15 -4.08 0.83
N ALA A 48 -4.09 -3.64 1.51
CA ALA A 48 -2.90 -3.09 0.88
C ALA A 48 -2.29 -4.04 -0.14
N LEU A 49 -2.21 -5.35 0.17
CA LEU A 49 -1.75 -6.34 -0.80
C LEU A 49 -2.79 -6.54 -1.90
N GLY A 50 -2.41 -6.22 -3.14
CA GLY A 50 -3.26 -6.34 -4.31
C GLY A 50 -3.79 -4.98 -4.77
N LEU A 51 -4.32 -4.15 -3.86
CA LEU A 51 -4.74 -2.78 -4.20
C LEU A 51 -3.57 -1.78 -4.25
N THR A 52 -2.46 -2.15 -3.61
CA THR A 52 -1.13 -1.58 -3.80
C THR A 52 -0.13 -2.72 -3.99
N ALA A 53 1.05 -2.40 -4.53
CA ALA A 53 2.16 -3.34 -4.64
C ALA A 53 3.45 -2.68 -4.12
N PHE A 54 4.49 -3.47 -3.92
CA PHE A 54 5.82 -2.97 -3.59
C PHE A 54 6.86 -3.48 -4.60
N ALA A 55 7.69 -2.57 -5.09
CA ALA A 55 8.80 -2.86 -5.99
C ALA A 55 10.11 -2.39 -5.37
N GLN A 56 11.20 -3.09 -5.69
CA GLN A 56 12.53 -2.65 -5.28
C GLN A 56 13.15 -1.80 -6.39
N SER A 57 13.73 -0.67 -6.01
CA SER A 57 14.51 0.17 -6.91
C SER A 57 15.97 -0.29 -6.97
N ALA A 58 16.68 0.13 -8.03
CA ALA A 58 18.09 -0.23 -8.26
C ALA A 58 19.03 0.21 -7.13
N ASP A 59 18.66 1.25 -6.38
CA ASP A 59 19.37 1.77 -5.21
C ASP A 59 19.04 1.04 -3.90
N GLY A 60 18.24 -0.02 -3.96
CA GLY A 60 17.88 -0.83 -2.81
C GLY A 60 16.68 -0.32 -2.01
N ALA A 61 16.07 0.80 -2.37
CA ALA A 61 14.84 1.28 -1.73
C ALA A 61 13.63 0.42 -2.10
N LEU A 62 12.64 0.38 -1.21
CA LEU A 62 11.34 -0.24 -1.45
C LEU A 62 10.31 0.85 -1.77
N HIS A 63 9.59 0.70 -2.88
CA HIS A 63 8.63 1.68 -3.39
C HIS A 63 7.25 1.06 -3.48
N SER A 64 6.21 1.80 -3.11
CA SER A 64 4.86 1.39 -3.44
C SER A 64 4.55 1.65 -4.92
N VAL A 65 3.53 0.95 -5.41
CA VAL A 65 2.92 1.15 -6.72
C VAL A 65 1.40 1.10 -6.54
N GLY A 66 0.72 2.16 -6.95
CA GLY A 66 -0.73 2.32 -6.91
C GLY A 66 -1.25 2.97 -5.63
N LEU A 67 -0.39 3.44 -4.72
CA LEU A 67 -0.84 4.22 -3.56
C LEU A 67 -1.29 5.62 -3.99
N ASP A 68 -0.71 6.13 -5.07
CA ASP A 68 -1.07 7.42 -5.67
C ASP A 68 -2.55 7.52 -6.03
N PHE A 69 -3.17 6.43 -6.47
CA PHE A 69 -4.59 6.35 -6.77
C PHE A 69 -5.48 6.66 -5.54
N TRP A 70 -4.98 6.38 -4.34
CA TRP A 70 -5.71 6.56 -3.10
C TRP A 70 -5.49 7.94 -2.47
N ILE A 71 -4.24 8.40 -2.46
CA ILE A 71 -3.85 9.60 -1.68
C ILE A 71 -3.04 10.62 -2.49
N GLY A 72 -2.82 10.39 -3.79
CA GLY A 72 -2.03 11.26 -4.66
C GLY A 72 -0.51 11.20 -4.41
N GLN A 73 -0.03 10.23 -3.64
CA GLN A 73 1.40 10.02 -3.37
C GLN A 73 1.77 8.53 -3.33
N GLU A 74 2.95 8.20 -3.83
CA GLU A 74 3.64 6.93 -3.57
C GLU A 74 4.52 7.01 -2.32
N LEU A 75 4.83 5.86 -1.77
CA LEU A 75 5.69 5.67 -0.60
C LEU A 75 7.03 5.08 -1.05
N ARG A 76 8.14 5.65 -0.55
CA ARG A 76 9.49 5.11 -0.73
C ARG A 76 10.18 4.94 0.62
N ILE A 77 10.53 3.70 0.95
CA ILE A 77 11.31 3.33 2.13
C ILE A 77 12.77 3.20 1.72
N GLU A 78 13.61 4.06 2.29
CA GLU A 78 15.03 4.15 1.96
C GLU A 78 15.87 3.09 2.70
N PRO A 79 17.03 2.70 2.15
CA PRO A 79 18.05 2.01 2.93
C PRO A 79 18.48 2.86 4.15
N PRO A 80 18.84 2.23 5.28
CA PRO A 80 18.92 0.78 5.49
C PRO A 80 17.58 0.14 5.92
N LEU A 81 16.47 0.88 6.02
CA LEU A 81 15.17 0.32 6.43
C LEU A 81 14.65 -0.72 5.44
N SER A 82 15.00 -0.58 4.15
CA SER A 82 14.62 -1.51 3.09
C SER A 82 15.53 -2.74 2.95
N THR A 83 16.62 -2.84 3.72
CA THR A 83 17.61 -3.92 3.60
C THR A 83 16.99 -5.29 3.94
N ASP A 84 16.20 -5.37 5.02
CA ASP A 84 15.34 -6.52 5.28
C ASP A 84 14.02 -6.33 4.53
N ARG A 85 13.88 -7.05 3.42
CA ARG A 85 12.74 -6.92 2.51
C ARG A 85 11.41 -7.30 3.14
N VAL A 86 11.40 -8.28 4.06
CA VAL A 86 10.19 -8.74 4.73
C VAL A 86 9.76 -7.72 5.76
N ALA A 87 10.70 -7.22 6.58
CA ALA A 87 10.43 -6.16 7.54
C ALA A 87 9.96 -4.87 6.85
N ALA A 88 10.63 -4.47 5.77
CA ALA A 88 10.29 -3.29 4.99
C ALA A 88 8.90 -3.38 4.35
N THR A 89 8.53 -4.54 3.79
CA THR A 89 7.19 -4.75 3.22
C THR A 89 6.11 -4.68 4.31
N ARG A 90 6.36 -5.27 5.49
CA ARG A 90 5.44 -5.16 6.64
C ARG A 90 5.28 -3.72 7.12
N LEU A 91 6.37 -2.96 7.16
CA LEU A 91 6.34 -1.52 7.46
C LEU A 91 5.52 -0.78 6.40
N GLY A 92 5.80 -1.01 5.11
CA GLY A 92 5.09 -0.42 3.99
C GLY A 92 3.59 -0.66 4.04
N ILE A 93 3.15 -1.90 4.29
CA ILE A 93 1.72 -2.25 4.43
C ILE A 93 1.06 -1.42 5.55
N ARG A 94 1.72 -1.29 6.71
CA ARG A 94 1.18 -0.50 7.83
C ARG A 94 1.07 0.98 7.49
N LEU A 95 2.10 1.53 6.86
CA LEU A 95 2.10 2.93 6.42
C LEU A 95 1.03 3.20 5.38
N VAL A 96 0.89 2.32 4.38
CA VAL A 96 -0.20 2.38 3.38
C VAL A 96 -1.56 2.38 4.07
N ASN A 97 -1.80 1.46 5.03
CA ASN A 97 -3.07 1.42 5.75
C ASN A 97 -3.34 2.73 6.53
N GLN A 98 -2.33 3.30 7.18
CA GLN A 98 -2.46 4.59 7.86
C GLN A 98 -2.76 5.73 6.87
N PHE A 99 -2.04 5.78 5.75
CA PHE A 99 -2.19 6.84 4.76
C PHE A 99 -3.52 6.79 4.03
N VAL A 100 -4.06 5.62 3.71
CA VAL A 100 -5.40 5.53 3.12
C VAL A 100 -6.48 6.10 4.05
N LEU A 101 -6.26 6.05 5.37
CA LEU A 101 -7.17 6.64 6.36
C LEU A 101 -6.91 8.14 6.58
N ALA A 102 -5.64 8.55 6.66
CA ALA A 102 -5.25 9.93 6.97
C ALA A 102 -5.23 10.86 5.75
N GLY A 103 -5.03 10.30 4.56
CA GLY A 103 -4.84 11.02 3.31
C GLY A 103 -3.38 11.31 2.98
N ARG A 104 -3.20 12.34 2.14
CA ARG A 104 -1.92 12.84 1.67
C ARG A 104 -1.06 13.38 2.84
N LEU A 105 0.25 13.18 2.76
CA LEU A 105 1.21 13.80 3.67
C LEU A 105 1.64 15.17 3.11
N ASP A 106 1.31 16.25 3.82
CA ASP A 106 1.62 17.63 3.42
C ASP A 106 2.80 18.24 4.18
N SER A 107 3.19 17.66 5.32
CA SER A 107 4.32 18.10 6.14
C SER A 107 5.09 16.92 6.73
N ASP A 108 6.33 17.17 7.17
CA ASP A 108 7.13 16.19 7.87
C ASP A 108 6.42 15.61 9.10
N GLU A 109 6.44 14.28 9.23
CA GLU A 109 5.92 13.57 10.39
C GLU A 109 7.00 12.67 11.01
N ARG A 110 6.90 12.49 12.33
CA ARG A 110 7.76 11.59 13.11
C ARG A 110 6.90 10.55 13.81
N ILE A 111 7.23 9.28 13.61
CA ILE A 111 6.51 8.18 14.24
C ILE A 111 7.48 7.18 14.87
N ILE A 112 6.96 6.36 15.77
CA ILE A 112 7.70 5.25 16.36
C ILE A 112 7.10 3.96 15.78
N ALA A 113 7.93 3.19 15.08
CA ALA A 113 7.53 1.88 14.57
C ALA A 113 7.30 0.88 15.72
N PRO A 114 6.56 -0.22 15.50
CA PRO A 114 6.28 -1.20 16.55
C PRO A 114 7.53 -1.82 17.20
N ASP A 115 8.68 -1.79 16.53
CA ASP A 115 9.96 -2.26 17.03
C ASP A 115 10.75 -1.19 17.83
N GLY A 116 10.15 -0.01 18.05
CA GLY A 116 10.76 1.14 18.73
C GLY A 116 11.59 2.04 17.83
N THR A 117 11.76 1.71 16.54
CA THR A 117 12.53 2.53 15.60
C THR A 117 11.83 3.87 15.35
N ARG A 118 12.57 4.97 15.51
CA ARG A 118 12.08 6.30 15.14
C ARG A 118 12.19 6.49 13.63
N LEU A 119 11.08 6.86 13.02
CA LEU A 119 10.96 7.08 11.58
C LEU A 119 10.60 8.54 11.33
N VAL A 120 11.17 9.09 10.26
CA VAL A 120 10.76 10.38 9.70
C VAL A 120 10.14 10.12 8.33
N LEU A 121 8.94 10.66 8.13
CA LEU A 121 8.19 10.63 6.88
C LEU A 121 8.17 12.05 6.34
N ARG A 122 8.59 12.23 5.09
CA ARG A 122 8.68 13.56 4.47
C ARG A 122 8.09 13.54 3.07
N PRO A 123 7.31 14.56 2.68
CA PRO A 123 7.07 14.84 1.27
C PRO A 123 8.42 15.09 0.57
N SER A 124 8.64 14.47 -0.59
CA SER A 124 9.80 14.74 -1.43
C SER A 124 9.66 16.11 -2.11
N ARG A 125 10.72 16.52 -2.83
CA ARG A 125 10.61 17.63 -3.81
C ARG A 125 9.62 17.30 -4.92
N ASP A 126 9.48 16.00 -5.24
CA ASP A 126 8.35 15.51 -6.01
C ASP A 126 7.13 15.41 -5.10
N PRO A 127 6.07 16.22 -5.30
CA PRO A 127 4.90 16.22 -4.45
C PRO A 127 4.15 14.89 -4.49
N ALA A 128 4.38 14.02 -5.47
CA ALA A 128 3.78 12.69 -5.58
C ALA A 128 4.53 11.61 -4.80
N LEU A 129 5.54 11.95 -3.98
CA LEU A 129 6.36 10.96 -3.29
C LEU A 129 6.57 11.28 -1.81
N ILE A 130 6.37 10.28 -0.94
CA ILE A 130 6.70 10.28 0.48
C ILE A 130 7.98 9.48 0.68
N ILE A 131 8.96 10.06 1.37
CA ILE A 131 10.21 9.42 1.74
C ILE A 131 10.17 8.99 3.21
N VAL A 132 10.44 7.71 3.47
CA VAL A 132 10.53 7.14 4.82
C VAL A 132 11.99 6.82 5.12
N ARG A 133 12.49 7.39 6.22
CA ARG A 133 13.86 7.18 6.71
C ARG A 133 13.85 6.92 8.20
N ARG A 134 14.93 6.31 8.68
CA ARG A 134 15.23 6.29 10.11
C ARG A 134 15.61 7.72 10.52
N GLU A 135 15.14 8.15 11.68
CA GLU A 135 15.60 9.42 12.30
C GLU A 135 17.08 9.35 12.68
#